data_AF-A0A7X4F5A6-F1
#
_entry.id   AF-A0A7X4F5A6-F1
#
_cell.length_a   1.000
_cell.length_b   1.000
_cell.length_c   1.000
_cell.angle_alpha   90.00
_cell.angle_beta   90.00
_cell.angle_gamma   90.00
#
_symmetry.space_group_name_H-M   'P 1'
#
loop_
_entity.id
_entity.type
_entity.pdbx_description
1 polymer ?
#
loop_
_entity_poly.entity_id
_entity_poly.type
_entity_poly.pdbx_seq_one_letter_code
_entity_poly.pdbx_strand_id
1 'polypeptide(L)'
;MVSWKRPSTLLCVFLTLLYDRVGESVVFPLLTFLVAPLVPVSQLGLVIGLLGGSYTMAQFLATPVIGSLSDHFGRRPVLLVCIAGSAVGVGLFGVGAGLGGAASGWGWLPVVGGLPLMFAGRILDGATGGTASTAQAVIADTTPPERRARAFGLIGLAFGLGFIIG
;
A
#
# COMPACT_ATOMS: atom_id res chain seq x y z
N MET A 1 29.68 2.26 24.46
CA MET A 1 28.66 2.98 23.65
C MET A 1 28.56 2.27 22.30
N VAL A 2 27.49 1.52 22.05
CA VAL A 2 27.29 0.83 20.77
C VAL A 2 26.98 1.89 19.72
N SER A 3 27.97 2.22 18.89
CA SER A 3 27.80 3.12 17.75
C SER A 3 26.98 2.40 16.68
N TRP A 4 25.65 2.54 16.73
CA TRP A 4 24.78 2.09 15.65
C TRP A 4 25.17 2.81 14.35
N LYS A 5 25.79 2.08 13.41
CA LYS A 5 25.97 2.60 12.04
C LYS A 5 24.58 2.87 11.47
N ARG A 6 24.32 4.11 11.05
CA ARG A 6 23.05 4.47 10.42
C ARG A 6 22.87 3.61 9.17
N PRO A 7 21.72 2.94 8.98
CA PRO A 7 21.45 2.16 7.78
C PRO A 7 21.52 3.07 6.54
N SER A 8 21.91 2.51 5.39
CA SER A 8 22.04 3.30 4.16
C SER A 8 20.66 3.77 3.70
N THR A 9 20.56 5.02 3.22
CA THR A 9 19.29 5.58 2.72
C THR A 9 18.66 4.70 1.64
N LEU A 10 19.48 4.14 0.75
CA LEU A 10 19.04 3.22 -0.29
C LEU A 10 18.45 1.92 0.25
N LEU A 11 19.00 1.37 1.34
CA LEU A 11 18.44 0.19 2.00
C LEU A 11 17.09 0.52 2.63
N CYS A 12 16.96 1.67 3.28
CA CYS A 12 15.68 2.10 3.86
C CYS A 12 14.59 2.27 2.78
N VAL A 13 14.94 2.90 1.65
CA VAL A 13 14.05 3.05 0.51
C VAL A 13 13.66 1.68 -0.07
N PHE A 14 14.64 0.80 -0.27
CA PHE A 14 14.40 -0.55 -0.77
C PHE A 14 13.44 -1.33 0.13
N LEU A 15 13.69 -1.36 1.45
CA LEU A 15 12.85 -2.08 2.40
C LEU A 15 11.43 -1.50 2.48
N THR A 16 11.30 -0.18 2.39
CA THR A 16 10.00 0.50 2.37
C THR A 16 9.19 0.06 1.16
N LEU A 17 9.80 0.09 -0.03
CA LEU A 17 9.13 -0.31 -1.26
C LEU A 17 8.82 -1.79 -1.28
N LEU A 18 9.73 -2.63 -0.77
CA LEU A 18 9.50 -4.07 -0.70
C LEU A 18 8.28 -4.37 0.17
N TYR A 19 8.21 -3.81 1.39
CA TYR A 19 7.08 -3.97 2.29
C TYR A 19 5.76 -3.55 1.63
N ASP A 20 5.75 -2.36 1.03
CA ASP A 20 4.60 -1.78 0.35
C ASP A 20 4.09 -2.68 -0.79
N ARG A 21 5.01 -3.18 -1.64
CA ARG A 21 4.66 -4.08 -2.75
C ARG A 21 4.18 -5.46 -2.31
N VAL A 22 4.76 -6.03 -1.25
CA VAL A 22 4.26 -7.28 -0.66
C VAL A 22 2.83 -7.10 -0.13
N GLY A 23 2.56 -5.99 0.57
CA GLY A 23 1.23 -5.70 1.10
C GLY A 23 0.17 -5.62 0.00
N GLU A 24 0.47 -4.92 -1.09
CA GLU A 24 -0.41 -4.79 -2.24
C GLU A 24 -0.60 -6.12 -3.00
N SER A 25 0.47 -6.90 -3.19
CA SER A 25 0.40 -8.15 -3.96
C SER A 25 -0.38 -9.24 -3.25
N VAL A 26 -0.20 -9.44 -1.93
CA VAL A 26 -0.96 -10.43 -1.12
C VAL A 26 -2.46 -10.17 -1.19
N VAL A 27 -2.82 -8.90 -1.25
CA VAL A 27 -4.19 -8.43 -1.14
C VAL A 27 -5.05 -8.84 -2.35
N PHE A 28 -4.53 -8.73 -3.57
CA PHE A 28 -5.27 -9.00 -4.81
C PHE A 28 -5.82 -10.43 -4.93
N PRO A 29 -5.03 -11.51 -4.77
CA PRO A 29 -5.53 -12.87 -4.85
C PRO A 29 -6.49 -13.19 -3.69
N LEU A 30 -6.28 -12.59 -2.51
CA LEU A 30 -7.15 -12.79 -1.35
C LEU A 30 -8.50 -12.08 -1.48
N LEU A 31 -8.61 -10.99 -2.23
CA LEU A 31 -9.86 -10.24 -2.41
C LEU A 31 -11.04 -11.15 -2.78
N THR A 32 -10.82 -12.09 -3.69
CA THR A 32 -11.87 -13.03 -4.12
C THR A 32 -12.39 -13.85 -2.95
N PHE A 33 -11.49 -14.41 -2.14
CA PHE A 33 -11.86 -15.24 -0.99
C PHE A 33 -12.47 -14.44 0.16
N LEU A 34 -12.04 -13.19 0.32
CA LEU A 34 -12.54 -12.30 1.38
C LEU A 34 -13.92 -11.72 1.05
N VAL A 35 -14.21 -11.50 -0.24
CA VAL A 35 -15.47 -10.87 -0.68
C VAL A 35 -16.53 -11.91 -1.04
N ALA A 36 -16.16 -13.09 -1.55
CA ALA A 36 -17.11 -14.16 -1.90
C ALA A 36 -18.16 -14.49 -0.82
N PRO A 37 -17.83 -14.56 0.49
CA PRO A 37 -18.84 -14.82 1.52
C PRO A 37 -19.73 -13.60 1.85
N LEU A 38 -19.40 -12.40 1.38
CA LEU A 38 -20.07 -11.15 1.75
C LEU A 38 -21.14 -10.72 0.74
N VAL A 39 -21.04 -11.20 -0.50
CA VAL A 39 -21.88 -10.73 -1.60
C VAL A 39 -22.37 -11.89 -2.48
N PRO A 40 -23.52 -11.75 -3.14
CA PRO A 40 -23.96 -12.72 -4.14
C PRO A 40 -22.93 -12.89 -5.26
N VAL A 41 -22.81 -14.11 -5.81
CA VAL A 41 -21.88 -14.42 -6.91
C VAL A 41 -22.05 -13.48 -8.10
N SER A 42 -23.28 -13.03 -8.37
CA SER A 42 -23.59 -12.05 -9.44
C SER A 42 -22.94 -10.68 -9.25
N GLN A 43 -22.62 -10.29 -8.02
CA GLN A 43 -22.00 -9.01 -7.68
C GLN A 43 -20.51 -9.11 -7.35
N LEU A 44 -19.98 -10.33 -7.18
CA LEU A 44 -18.61 -10.58 -6.74
C LEU A 44 -17.57 -9.86 -7.61
N GLY A 45 -17.67 -10.02 -8.94
CA GLY A 45 -16.74 -9.37 -9.87
C GLY A 45 -16.78 -7.85 -9.81
N LEU A 46 -17.98 -7.27 -9.68
CA LEU A 46 -18.17 -5.83 -9.55
C LEU A 46 -17.50 -5.31 -8.26
N VAL A 47 -17.75 -5.97 -7.13
CA VAL A 47 -17.24 -5.52 -5.82
C VAL A 47 -15.73 -5.66 -5.72
N ILE A 48 -15.14 -6.75 -6.24
CA ILE A 48 -13.68 -6.90 -6.34
C ILE A 48 -13.10 -5.78 -7.21
N GLY A 49 -13.71 -5.52 -8.37
CA GLY A 49 -13.29 -4.46 -9.28
C GLY A 49 -13.36 -3.07 -8.64
N LEU A 50 -14.42 -2.78 -7.89
CA LEU A 50 -14.58 -1.52 -7.16
C LEU A 50 -13.57 -1.41 -6.00
N LEU A 51 -13.29 -2.47 -5.26
CA LEU A 51 -12.28 -2.46 -4.20
C LEU A 51 -10.88 -2.18 -4.75
N GLY A 52 -10.47 -2.89 -5.81
CA GLY A 52 -9.20 -2.64 -6.50
C GLY A 52 -9.16 -1.25 -7.13
N GLY A 53 -10.24 -0.85 -7.80
CA GLY A 53 -10.37 0.46 -8.45
C GLY A 53 -10.37 1.64 -7.47
N SER A 54 -10.94 1.47 -6.27
CA SER A 54 -10.95 2.51 -5.24
C SER A 54 -9.54 2.82 -4.74
N TYR A 55 -8.69 1.79 -4.58
CA TYR A 55 -7.28 1.95 -4.24
C TYR A 55 -6.52 2.68 -5.35
N THR A 56 -6.61 2.21 -6.60
CA THR A 56 -5.86 2.81 -7.71
C THR A 56 -6.33 4.24 -8.02
N MET A 57 -7.63 4.51 -7.90
CA MET A 57 -8.18 5.87 -8.04
C MET A 57 -7.68 6.80 -6.94
N ALA A 58 -7.71 6.36 -5.68
CA ALA A 58 -7.19 7.16 -4.58
C ALA A 58 -5.68 7.43 -4.73
N GLN A 59 -4.91 6.41 -5.12
CA GLN A 59 -3.47 6.56 -5.39
C GLN A 59 -3.20 7.50 -6.55
N PHE A 60 -3.93 7.39 -7.65
CA PHE A 60 -3.79 8.28 -8.79
C PHE A 60 -4.01 9.75 -8.41
N LEU A 61 -5.05 10.04 -7.62
CA LEU A 61 -5.37 11.40 -7.18
C LEU A 61 -4.38 11.92 -6.14
N ALA A 62 -3.92 11.07 -5.22
CA ALA A 62 -3.05 11.47 -4.12
C ALA A 62 -1.57 11.57 -4.51
N THR A 63 -1.09 10.77 -5.47
CA THR A 63 0.35 10.71 -5.81
C THR A 63 0.94 12.07 -6.20
N PRO A 64 0.31 12.91 -7.06
CA PRO A 64 0.83 14.24 -7.36
C PRO A 64 0.90 15.16 -6.13
N VAL A 65 -0.11 15.08 -5.26
CA VAL A 65 -0.19 15.88 -4.02
C VAL A 65 0.91 15.45 -3.05
N ILE A 66 1.09 14.15 -2.84
CA ILE A 66 2.17 13.60 -2.01
C ILE A 66 3.54 14.00 -2.55
N GLY A 67 3.74 13.94 -3.87
CA GLY A 67 4.97 14.39 -4.53
C GLY A 67 5.30 15.83 -4.17
N SER A 68 4.35 16.75 -4.39
CA SER A 68 4.50 18.17 -4.05
C SER A 68 4.73 18.41 -2.54
N LEU A 69 3.99 17.71 -1.67
CA LEU A 69 4.19 17.77 -0.22
C LEU A 69 5.59 17.29 0.17
N SER A 70 6.12 16.26 -0.50
CA SER A 70 7.45 15.71 -0.22
C SER A 70 8.57 16.68 -0.61
N ASP A 71 8.34 17.51 -1.61
CA ASP A 71 9.29 18.55 -2.02
C ASP A 71 9.28 19.74 -1.03
N HIS A 72 8.14 20.06 -0.42
CA HIS A 72 8.01 21.19 0.52
C HIS A 72 8.39 20.84 1.98
N PHE A 73 7.86 19.73 2.51
CA PHE A 73 8.07 19.30 3.90
C PHE A 73 9.26 18.36 4.08
N GLY A 74 9.91 18.01 2.97
CA GLY A 74 11.01 17.06 2.93
C GLY A 74 10.54 15.62 2.74
N ARG A 75 11.38 14.83 2.08
CA ARG A 75 11.02 13.48 1.62
C ARG A 75 10.85 12.47 2.76
N ARG A 76 11.65 12.57 3.82
CA ARG A 76 11.63 11.60 4.93
C ARG A 76 10.33 11.67 5.75
N PRO A 77 9.86 12.85 6.23
CA PRO A 77 8.58 12.93 6.94
C PRO A 77 7.40 12.42 6.11
N VAL A 78 7.33 12.81 4.83
CA VAL A 78 6.23 12.40 3.95
C VAL A 78 6.24 10.89 3.70
N LEU A 79 7.41 10.29 3.48
CA LEU A 79 7.54 8.85 3.31
C LEU A 79 7.09 8.07 4.57
N LEU A 80 7.36 8.59 5.78
CA LEU A 80 6.88 7.99 7.02
C LEU A 80 5.35 8.09 7.17
N VAL A 81 4.76 9.22 6.77
CA VAL A 81 3.30 9.39 6.75
C VAL A 81 2.65 8.42 5.77
N CYS A 82 3.24 8.24 4.58
CA CYS A 82 2.78 7.26 3.60
C CYS A 82 2.80 5.84 4.17
N ILE A 83 3.92 5.42 4.78
CA ILE A 83 4.04 4.09 5.39
C ILE A 83 3.00 3.90 6.51
N ALA A 84 2.89 4.88 7.41
CA ALA A 84 1.94 4.78 8.53
C ALA A 84 0.49 4.72 8.02
N GLY A 85 0.17 5.55 7.02
CA GLY A 85 -1.12 5.56 6.35
C GLY A 85 -1.46 4.23 5.71
N SER A 86 -0.53 3.65 4.95
CA SER A 86 -0.70 2.35 4.31
C SER A 86 -0.82 1.21 5.32
N ALA A 87 -0.04 1.23 6.40
CA ALA A 87 -0.18 0.26 7.48
C ALA A 87 -1.57 0.34 8.15
N VAL A 88 -2.09 1.56 8.37
CA VAL A 88 -3.45 1.76 8.89
C VAL A 88 -4.50 1.33 7.85
N GLY A 89 -4.33 1.65 6.58
CA GLY A 89 -5.25 1.27 5.50
C GLY A 89 -5.37 -0.23 5.32
N VAL A 90 -4.23 -0.93 5.23
CA VAL A 90 -4.18 -2.41 5.20
C VAL A 90 -4.74 -3.01 6.49
N GLY A 91 -4.46 -2.40 7.65
CA GLY A 91 -5.02 -2.82 8.94
C GLY A 91 -6.55 -2.72 8.98
N LEU A 92 -7.11 -1.58 8.54
CA LEU A 92 -8.56 -1.37 8.42
C LEU A 92 -9.19 -2.36 7.44
N PHE A 93 -8.52 -2.61 6.31
CA PHE A 93 -8.96 -3.64 5.36
C PHE A 93 -9.00 -5.03 6.01
N GLY A 94 -7.96 -5.40 6.76
CA GLY A 94 -7.88 -6.67 7.48
C GLY A 94 -8.96 -6.81 8.56
N VAL A 95 -9.24 -5.75 9.33
CA VAL A 95 -10.35 -5.73 10.30
C VAL A 95 -11.69 -5.89 9.58
N GLY A 96 -11.90 -5.18 8.47
CA GLY A 96 -13.14 -5.28 7.68
C GLY A 96 -13.37 -6.69 7.14
N ALA A 97 -12.31 -7.30 6.62
CA ALA A 97 -12.31 -8.69 6.16
C ALA A 97 -12.58 -9.68 7.29
N GLY A 98 -11.97 -9.48 8.47
CA GLY A 98 -12.19 -10.33 9.65
C GLY A 98 -13.62 -10.23 10.19
N LEU A 99 -14.18 -9.03 10.26
CA LEU A 99 -15.58 -8.81 10.64
C LEU A 99 -16.55 -9.44 9.63
N GLY A 100 -16.24 -9.33 8.33
CA GLY A 100 -16.99 -9.97 7.27
C GLY A 100 -17.01 -11.50 7.39
N GLY A 101 -15.86 -12.11 7.69
CA GLY A 101 -15.73 -13.56 7.90
C GLY A 101 -16.43 -14.07 9.16
N ALA A 102 -16.24 -13.41 10.30
CA ALA A 102 -16.83 -13.81 11.58
C ALA A 102 -18.36 -13.64 11.63
N ALA A 103 -18.90 -12.69 10.87
CA ALA A 103 -20.34 -12.40 10.85
C ALA A 103 -21.12 -13.19 9.79
N SER A 104 -20.47 -14.13 9.08
CA SER A 104 -21.11 -15.00 8.08
C SER A 104 -22.25 -15.90 8.62
N GLY A 105 -22.40 -16.01 9.94
CA GLY A 105 -23.56 -16.64 10.61
C GLY A 105 -24.64 -15.66 11.10
N TRP A 106 -24.38 -14.35 11.08
CA TRP A 106 -25.22 -13.29 11.66
C TRP A 106 -25.75 -12.36 10.56
N GLY A 107 -26.44 -12.93 9.58
CA GLY A 107 -27.29 -12.23 8.59
C GLY A 107 -26.71 -10.95 7.97
N TRP A 108 -27.04 -9.79 8.57
CA TRP A 108 -26.82 -8.44 8.02
C TRP A 108 -25.55 -7.72 8.52
N LEU A 109 -24.95 -8.18 9.62
CA LEU A 109 -23.75 -7.57 10.21
C LEU A 109 -22.49 -7.57 9.31
N PRO A 110 -22.20 -8.59 8.47
CA PRO A 110 -21.00 -8.58 7.62
C PRO A 110 -21.06 -7.51 6.52
N VAL A 111 -22.27 -7.16 6.05
CA VAL A 111 -22.51 -6.16 5.00
C VAL A 111 -22.44 -4.74 5.54
N VAL A 112 -22.95 -4.52 6.76
CA VAL A 112 -23.03 -3.17 7.36
C VAL A 112 -21.70 -2.72 7.96
N GLY A 113 -20.87 -3.65 8.44
CA GLY A 113 -19.57 -3.34 9.06
C GLY A 113 -18.34 -3.68 8.22
N GLY A 114 -18.30 -4.87 7.59
CA GLY A 114 -17.09 -5.40 6.97
C GLY A 114 -16.73 -4.73 5.65
N LEU A 115 -17.66 -4.76 4.70
CA LEU A 115 -17.42 -4.26 3.34
C LEU A 115 -17.10 -2.75 3.26
N PRO A 116 -17.83 -1.85 3.97
CA PRO A 116 -17.46 -0.42 4.00
C PRO A 116 -16.08 -0.17 4.59
N LEU A 117 -15.69 -0.92 5.62
CA LEU A 117 -14.37 -0.80 6.25
C LEU A 117 -13.25 -1.27 5.32
N MET A 118 -13.52 -2.30 4.50
CA MET A 118 -12.62 -2.73 3.42
C MET A 118 -12.42 -1.61 2.38
N PHE A 119 -13.49 -0.94 1.96
CA PHE A 119 -13.39 0.22 1.06
C PHE A 119 -12.63 1.40 1.70
N ALA A 120 -12.93 1.72 2.95
CA ALA A 120 -12.22 2.78 3.68
C ALA A 120 -10.73 2.47 3.80
N GLY A 121 -10.37 1.22 4.11
CA GLY A 121 -8.99 0.75 4.12
C GLY A 121 -8.30 0.92 2.78
N ARG A 122 -8.97 0.59 1.67
CA ARG A 122 -8.42 0.74 0.31
C ARG A 122 -8.22 2.18 -0.12
N ILE A 123 -9.20 3.03 0.17
CA ILE A 123 -9.11 4.45 -0.15
C ILE A 123 -7.99 5.09 0.66
N LEU A 124 -7.88 4.76 1.96
CA LEU A 124 -6.80 5.27 2.80
C LEU A 124 -5.43 4.82 2.30
N ASP A 125 -5.26 3.51 2.07
CA ASP A 125 -4.00 2.94 1.59
C ASP A 125 -3.60 3.53 0.23
N GLY A 126 -4.53 3.64 -0.71
CA GLY A 126 -4.30 4.29 -2.00
C GLY A 126 -3.95 5.77 -1.82
N ALA A 127 -4.70 6.50 -0.99
CA ALA A 127 -4.44 7.92 -0.71
C ALA A 127 -3.09 8.16 -0.02
N THR A 128 -2.47 7.14 0.55
CA THR A 128 -1.14 7.21 1.17
C THR A 128 -0.06 6.49 0.36
N GLY A 129 -0.43 5.84 -0.75
CA GLY A 129 0.41 5.03 -1.63
C GLY A 129 1.43 5.79 -2.50
N GLY A 130 1.81 7.01 -2.13
CA GLY A 130 2.84 7.80 -2.82
C GLY A 130 4.27 7.34 -2.57
N THR A 131 4.47 6.23 -1.83
CA THR A 131 5.75 5.65 -1.42
C THR A 131 6.73 5.48 -2.59
N ALA A 132 6.27 4.95 -3.72
CA ALA A 132 7.09 4.78 -4.93
C ALA A 132 7.61 6.11 -5.50
N SER A 133 6.75 7.12 -5.60
CA SER A 133 7.12 8.44 -6.13
C SER A 133 8.14 9.15 -5.23
N THR A 134 7.89 9.15 -3.92
CA THR A 134 8.79 9.76 -2.93
C THR A 134 10.13 9.02 -2.87
N ALA A 135 10.12 7.69 -2.96
CA ALA A 135 11.33 6.87 -3.03
C ALA A 135 12.20 7.14 -4.26
N GLN A 136 11.58 7.25 -5.44
CA GLN A 136 12.28 7.63 -6.68
C GLN A 136 12.97 8.98 -6.53
N ALA A 137 12.29 9.93 -5.90
CA ALA A 137 12.81 11.27 -5.69
C ALA A 137 13.93 11.29 -4.62
N VAL A 138 13.84 10.47 -3.56
CA VAL A 138 14.95 10.27 -2.61
C VAL A 138 16.19 9.71 -3.32
N ILE A 139 16.02 8.72 -4.20
CA ILE A 139 17.12 8.14 -4.97
C ILE A 139 17.74 9.19 -5.89
N ALA A 140 16.92 10.00 -6.57
CA ALA A 140 17.39 11.07 -7.45
C ALA A 140 18.26 12.10 -6.69
N ASP A 141 17.82 12.52 -5.49
CA ASP A 141 18.50 13.55 -4.71
C ASP A 141 19.77 13.07 -4.01
N THR A 142 19.83 11.79 -3.62
CA THR A 142 20.92 11.25 -2.79
C THR A 142 21.95 10.43 -3.55
N THR A 143 21.68 10.10 -4.82
CA THR A 143 22.56 9.25 -5.63
C THR A 143 23.25 10.04 -6.75
N PRO A 144 24.58 9.99 -6.85
CA PRO A 144 25.31 10.65 -7.94
C PRO A 144 24.98 10.01 -9.30
N PRO A 145 25.08 10.77 -10.41
CA PRO A 145 24.62 10.34 -11.74
C PRO A 145 25.17 8.98 -12.18
N GLU A 146 26.43 8.68 -11.87
CA GLU A 146 27.13 7.46 -12.29
C GLU A 146 26.58 6.20 -11.61
N ARG A 147 25.95 6.35 -10.45
CA ARG A 147 25.37 5.25 -9.66
C ARG A 147 23.84 5.23 -9.70
N ARG A 148 23.23 6.26 -10.27
CA ARG A 148 21.78 6.47 -10.26
C ARG A 148 21.01 5.34 -10.94
N ALA A 149 21.49 4.85 -12.09
CA ALA A 149 20.87 3.71 -12.77
C ALA A 149 20.82 2.45 -11.88
N ARG A 150 21.90 2.15 -11.16
CA ARG A 150 21.95 1.03 -10.21
C ARG A 150 20.99 1.23 -9.03
N ALA A 151 20.87 2.45 -8.53
CA ALA A 151 19.95 2.77 -7.43
C ALA A 151 18.47 2.66 -7.86
N PHE A 152 18.10 3.12 -9.05
CA PHE A 152 16.77 2.87 -9.62
C PHE A 152 16.50 1.38 -9.85
N GLY A 153 17.52 0.59 -10.19
CA GLY A 153 17.41 -0.87 -10.27
C GLY A 153 16.95 -1.53 -8.97
N LEU A 154 17.24 -0.94 -7.81
CA LEU A 154 16.74 -1.43 -6.51
C LEU A 154 15.22 -1.32 -6.38
N ILE A 155 14.59 -0.34 -7.04
CA ILE A 155 13.12 -0.22 -7.07
C ILE A 155 12.53 -1.40 -7.84
N GLY A 156 13.09 -1.71 -9.02
CA GLY A 156 12.66 -2.85 -9.81
C GLY A 156 12.83 -4.18 -9.06
N LEU A 157 13.95 -4.33 -8.35
CA LEU A 157 14.17 -5.50 -7.49
C LEU A 157 13.14 -5.58 -6.36
N ALA A 158 12.84 -4.48 -5.68
CA ALA A 158 11.84 -4.44 -4.61
C ALA A 158 10.46 -4.83 -5.12
N PHE A 159 10.07 -4.36 -6.32
CA PHE A 159 8.80 -4.68 -6.92
C PHE A 159 8.73 -6.15 -7.32
N GLY A 160 9.76 -6.65 -8.01
CA GLY A 160 9.83 -8.05 -8.43
C GLY A 160 9.77 -9.01 -7.24
N LEU A 161 10.57 -8.75 -6.20
CA LEU A 161 10.51 -9.55 -4.97
C LEU A 161 9.18 -9.41 -4.25
N GLY A 162 8.59 -8.21 -4.20
CA GLY A 162 7.29 -7.98 -3.60
C GLY A 162 6.20 -8.85 -4.20
N PHE A 163 6.09 -8.85 -5.54
CA PHE A 163 5.14 -9.67 -6.27
C PHE A 163 5.40 -11.19 -6.20
N ILE A 164 6.63 -11.62 -5.92
CA ILE A 164 6.95 -13.05 -5.76
C ILE A 164 6.61 -13.52 -4.34
N ILE A 165 6.91 -12.70 -3.33
CA ILE A 165 6.74 -13.05 -1.93
C ILE A 165 5.26 -13.04 -1.54
N GLY A 166 4.51 -12.05 -2.02
CA GLY A 166 3.11 -11.87 -1.67
C GLY A 166 2.18 -12.37 -2.75
#